data_AF-A0A7K1EWS5-F1
#
_entry.id   AF-A0A7K1EWS5-F1
#
_cell.length_a   1.000
_cell.length_b   1.000
_cell.length_c   1.000
_cell.angle_alpha   90.00
_cell.angle_beta   90.00
_cell.angle_gamma   90.00
#
_symmetry.space_group_name_H-M   'P 1'
#
loop_
_entity.id
_entity.type
_entity.pdbx_description
1 polymer ?
#
loop_
_entity_poly.entity_id
_entity_poly.type
_entity_poly.pdbx_seq_one_letter_code
_entity_poly.pdbx_strand_id
1 'polypeptide(L)'
;MSRTVYDLIGLAAGVAFILALKGLSHPKSARRGNMIGAFGATLATVVVFFYANPDSSLPLNNLGWIFGAIVVGLAVGVPAARKVQMTQMPQLVALFNGVGGGAAALVAIVEYLHLGSEATTAEVIFTVFTVIVGCVSFSGSIITFMKLQEL
;
A
#
# COMPACT_ATOMS: atom_id res chain seq x y z
N MET A 1 -0.97 2.17 -22.92
CA MET A 1 -2.38 1.80 -22.62
C MET A 1 -3.25 3.06 -22.65
N SER A 2 -4.52 3.01 -23.07
CA SER A 2 -5.38 4.21 -23.01
C SER A 2 -5.84 4.52 -21.58
N ARG A 3 -6.08 5.80 -21.27
CA ARG A 3 -6.53 6.25 -19.95
C ARG A 3 -7.82 5.56 -19.50
N THR A 4 -8.79 5.43 -20.40
CA THR A 4 -10.07 4.75 -20.11
C THR A 4 -9.85 3.29 -19.68
N VAL A 5 -8.93 2.57 -20.32
CA VAL A 5 -8.62 1.18 -19.94
C VAL A 5 -7.95 1.13 -18.57
N TYR A 6 -7.05 2.06 -18.27
CA TYR A 6 -6.44 2.18 -16.93
C TYR A 6 -7.50 2.42 -15.85
N ASP A 7 -8.40 3.38 -16.07
CA ASP A 7 -9.44 3.74 -15.12
C ASP A 7 -10.43 2.57 -14.90
N LEU A 8 -10.78 1.82 -15.95
CA LEU A 8 -11.63 0.64 -15.85
C LEU A 8 -10.95 -0.50 -15.08
N ILE A 9 -9.65 -0.72 -15.27
CA ILE A 9 -8.89 -1.71 -14.49
C ILE A 9 -8.80 -1.27 -13.02
N GLY A 10 -8.56 0.02 -12.76
CA GLY A 10 -8.58 0.59 -11.41
C GLY A 10 -9.92 0.40 -10.71
N LEU A 11 -11.03 0.65 -11.43
CA LEU A 11 -12.38 0.39 -10.95
C LEU A 11 -12.58 -1.11 -10.62
N ALA A 12 -12.15 -2.00 -11.51
CA ALA A 12 -12.23 -3.44 -11.30
C ALA A 12 -11.43 -3.89 -10.05
N ALA A 13 -10.24 -3.32 -9.84
CA ALA A 13 -9.45 -3.56 -8.63
C ALA A 13 -10.16 -3.05 -7.36
N GLY A 14 -10.78 -1.86 -7.42
CA GLY A 14 -11.61 -1.34 -6.33
C GLY A 14 -12.78 -2.26 -5.98
N VAL A 15 -13.50 -2.75 -7.00
CA VAL A 15 -14.57 -3.75 -6.81
C VAL A 15 -14.03 -5.05 -6.20
N ALA A 16 -12.85 -5.51 -6.63
CA ALA A 16 -12.21 -6.69 -6.04
C ALA A 16 -11.93 -6.50 -4.54
N PHE A 17 -11.45 -5.33 -4.10
CA PHE A 17 -11.26 -5.05 -2.67
C PHE A 17 -12.56 -5.06 -1.88
N ILE A 18 -13.65 -4.50 -2.42
CA ILE A 18 -14.98 -4.55 -1.78
C ILE A 18 -15.44 -6.00 -1.61
N LEU A 19 -15.32 -6.82 -2.67
CA LEU A 19 -15.67 -8.24 -2.62
C LEU A 19 -14.76 -9.04 -1.68
N ALA A 20 -13.48 -8.67 -1.58
CA ALA A 20 -12.54 -9.28 -0.65
C ALA A 20 -12.98 -9.05 0.80
N LEU A 21 -13.27 -7.80 1.18
CA LEU A 21 -13.74 -7.44 2.52
C LEU A 21 -15.06 -8.16 2.85
N LYS A 22 -16.03 -8.15 1.93
CA LYS A 22 -17.29 -8.88 2.09
C LYS A 22 -17.06 -10.39 2.29
N GLY A 23 -16.12 -10.97 1.54
CA GLY A 23 -15.77 -12.38 1.67
C GLY A 23 -15.11 -12.72 3.00
N LEU A 24 -14.25 -11.83 3.52
CA LEU A 24 -13.56 -11.99 4.80
C LEU A 24 -14.50 -11.91 6.02
N SER A 25 -15.67 -11.26 5.89
CA SER A 25 -16.64 -11.14 6.98
C SER A 25 -17.33 -12.46 7.36
N HIS A 26 -17.24 -13.53 6.56
CA HIS A 26 -17.86 -14.82 6.83
C HIS A 26 -16.88 -16.00 6.69
N PRO A 27 -16.82 -16.96 7.64
CA PRO A 27 -15.88 -18.07 7.59
C PRO A 27 -15.97 -18.92 6.30
N LYS A 28 -17.18 -19.14 5.79
CA LYS A 28 -17.42 -19.93 4.57
C LYS A 28 -16.79 -19.30 3.32
N SER A 29 -16.67 -17.97 3.27
CA SER A 29 -16.13 -17.24 2.12
C SER A 29 -14.74 -16.67 2.35
N ALA A 30 -14.18 -16.75 3.56
CA ALA A 30 -12.95 -16.06 3.95
C ALA A 30 -11.76 -16.36 3.04
N ARG A 31 -11.53 -17.64 2.69
CA ARG A 31 -10.44 -18.04 1.79
C ARG A 31 -10.59 -17.43 0.40
N ARG A 32 -11.81 -17.43 -0.14
CA ARG A 32 -12.11 -16.82 -1.45
C ARG A 32 -11.96 -15.30 -1.38
N GLY A 33 -12.44 -14.66 -0.32
CA GLY A 33 -12.27 -13.22 -0.09
C GLY A 33 -10.81 -12.81 -0.12
N ASN A 34 -9.96 -13.53 0.61
CA ASN A 34 -8.52 -13.27 0.63
C ASN A 34 -7.87 -13.41 -0.76
N MET A 35 -8.22 -14.44 -1.54
CA MET A 35 -7.70 -14.62 -2.90
C MET A 35 -8.13 -13.51 -3.86
N ILE A 36 -9.38 -13.05 -3.77
CA ILE A 36 -9.88 -11.91 -4.57
C ILE A 36 -9.11 -10.64 -4.21
N GLY A 37 -8.86 -10.39 -2.92
CA GLY A 37 -8.09 -9.24 -2.46
C GLY A 37 -6.64 -9.28 -2.96
N ALA A 38 -5.98 -10.44 -2.87
CA ALA A 38 -4.62 -10.62 -3.39
C ALA A 38 -4.54 -10.40 -4.91
N PHE A 39 -5.54 -10.89 -5.67
CA PHE A 39 -5.64 -10.63 -7.10
C PHE A 39 -5.85 -9.13 -7.40
N GLY A 40 -6.77 -8.47 -6.69
CA GLY A 40 -7.03 -7.04 -6.86
C GLY A 40 -5.79 -6.18 -6.58
N ALA A 41 -5.07 -6.46 -5.50
CA ALA A 41 -3.82 -5.78 -5.17
C ALA A 41 -2.74 -6.01 -6.25
N THR A 42 -2.55 -7.25 -6.69
CA THR A 42 -1.58 -7.59 -7.75
C THR A 42 -1.92 -6.88 -9.06
N LEU A 43 -3.20 -6.89 -9.45
CA LEU A 43 -3.68 -6.22 -10.66
C LEU A 43 -3.43 -4.70 -10.60
N ALA A 44 -3.77 -4.07 -9.48
CA ALA A 44 -3.54 -2.64 -9.26
C ALA A 44 -2.05 -2.27 -9.29
N THR A 45 -1.17 -3.10 -8.73
CA THR A 45 0.28 -2.85 -8.80
C THR A 45 0.83 -3.02 -10.21
N VAL A 46 0.43 -4.09 -10.91
CA VAL A 46 0.98 -4.41 -12.24
C VAL A 46 0.51 -3.41 -13.31
N VAL A 47 -0.74 -2.95 -13.26
CA VAL A 47 -1.30 -2.06 -14.29
C VAL A 47 -0.57 -0.71 -14.36
N VAL A 48 0.00 -0.23 -13.24
CA VAL A 48 0.79 1.02 -13.19
C VAL A 48 1.97 0.95 -14.16
N PHE A 49 2.65 -0.20 -14.26
CA PHE A 49 3.78 -0.38 -15.18
C PHE A 49 3.40 -0.33 -16.67
N PHE A 50 2.15 -0.63 -17.02
CA PHE A 50 1.67 -0.59 -18.40
C PHE A 50 1.08 0.77 -18.80
N TYR A 51 0.65 1.56 -17.83
CA TYR A 51 0.14 2.91 -18.05
C TYR A 51 1.27 3.93 -18.14
N ALA A 52 2.22 3.86 -17.21
CA ALA A 52 3.30 4.82 -17.06
C ALA A 52 4.41 4.57 -18.11
N ASN A 53 4.19 5.11 -19.30
CA ASN A 53 5.13 5.10 -20.43
C ASN A 53 5.96 6.40 -20.45
N PRO A 54 7.12 6.44 -21.14
CA PRO A 54 7.96 7.64 -21.25
C PRO A 54 7.21 8.87 -21.79
N ASP A 55 6.23 8.64 -22.68
CA ASP A 55 5.38 9.68 -23.27
C ASP A 55 4.09 9.96 -22.48
N SER A 56 3.92 9.33 -21.31
CA SER A 56 2.76 9.52 -20.44
C SER A 56 3.03 10.61 -19.40
N SER A 57 1.96 11.15 -18.79
CA SER A 57 2.04 12.18 -17.75
C SER A 57 2.76 11.75 -16.47
N LEU A 58 3.10 10.46 -16.33
CA LEU A 58 3.83 9.87 -15.20
C LEU A 58 4.94 8.96 -15.75
N PRO A 59 6.09 9.49 -16.17
CA PRO A 59 7.17 8.66 -16.68
C PRO A 59 7.76 7.78 -15.57
N LEU A 60 7.78 6.45 -15.78
CA LEU A 60 8.50 5.52 -14.92
C LEU A 60 10.01 5.61 -15.18
N ASN A 61 10.61 6.65 -14.63
CA ASN A 61 12.05 6.74 -14.50
C ASN A 61 12.48 5.85 -13.33
N ASN A 62 13.66 5.22 -13.42
CA ASN A 62 14.24 4.40 -12.33
C ASN A 62 13.63 3.01 -12.11
N LEU A 63 13.27 2.28 -13.17
CA LEU A 63 12.78 0.89 -13.07
C LEU A 63 13.67 -0.02 -12.21
N GLY A 64 15.00 0.12 -12.29
CA GLY A 64 15.94 -0.66 -11.47
C GLY A 64 15.73 -0.46 -9.96
N TRP A 65 15.51 0.79 -9.53
CA TRP A 65 15.24 1.11 -8.13
C TRP A 65 13.86 0.62 -7.68
N ILE A 66 12.84 0.74 -8.56
CA ILE A 66 11.48 0.27 -8.27
C ILE A 66 11.48 -1.26 -8.08
N PHE A 67 12.03 -2.01 -9.04
CA PHE A 67 12.14 -3.45 -8.91
C PHE A 67 13.03 -3.86 -7.73
N GLY A 68 14.13 -3.15 -7.48
CA GLY A 68 14.98 -3.37 -6.32
C GLY A 68 14.21 -3.22 -5.00
N ALA A 69 13.43 -2.15 -4.84
CA ALA A 69 12.61 -1.92 -3.64
C ALA A 69 11.52 -3.00 -3.48
N ILE A 70 10.86 -3.42 -4.56
CA ILE A 70 9.88 -4.51 -4.54
C ILE A 70 10.54 -5.82 -4.10
N VAL A 71 11.71 -6.15 -4.66
CA VAL A 71 12.45 -7.37 -4.31
C VAL A 71 12.86 -7.35 -2.86
N VAL A 72 13.39 -6.24 -2.34
CA VAL A 72 13.75 -6.11 -0.92
C VAL A 72 12.52 -6.27 -0.03
N GLY A 73 11.41 -5.60 -0.37
CA GLY A 73 10.15 -5.71 0.36
C GLY A 73 9.62 -7.15 0.41
N LEU A 74 9.66 -7.88 -0.71
CA LEU A 74 9.27 -9.29 -0.79
C LEU A 74 10.23 -10.19 -0.01
N ALA A 75 11.54 -9.95 -0.12
CA ALA A 75 12.58 -10.74 0.53
C ALA A 75 12.54 -10.64 2.06
N VAL A 76 12.10 -9.50 2.61
CA VAL A 76 11.91 -9.31 4.05
C VAL A 76 10.50 -9.73 4.48
N GLY A 77 9.47 -9.25 3.77
CA GLY A 77 8.08 -9.42 4.16
C GLY A 77 7.57 -10.86 4.06
N VAL A 78 7.91 -11.60 3.00
CA VAL A 78 7.40 -12.97 2.81
C VAL A 78 7.97 -13.94 3.85
N PRO A 79 9.28 -13.96 4.14
CA PRO A 79 9.80 -14.82 5.19
C PRO A 79 9.28 -14.44 6.58
N ALA A 80 9.20 -13.14 6.90
CA ALA A 80 8.64 -12.68 8.16
C ALA A 80 7.20 -13.16 8.35
N ALA A 81 6.36 -13.04 7.33
CA ALA A 81 4.97 -13.49 7.38
C ALA A 81 4.81 -15.02 7.50
N ARG A 82 5.74 -15.80 6.95
CA ARG A 82 5.66 -17.27 6.95
C ARG A 82 6.26 -17.94 8.18
N LYS A 83 7.22 -17.30 8.85
CA LYS A 83 7.98 -17.89 9.96
C LYS A 83 7.44 -17.52 11.35
N VAL A 84 6.56 -16.52 11.44
CA VAL A 84 5.97 -16.08 12.70
C VAL A 84 4.95 -17.11 13.22
N GLN A 85 5.00 -17.37 14.52
CA GLN A 85 4.04 -18.26 15.19
C GLN A 85 2.65 -17.64 15.23
N MET A 86 1.59 -18.47 15.17
CA MET A 86 0.21 -17.97 15.19
C MET A 86 -0.15 -17.20 16.48
N THR A 87 0.53 -17.48 17.59
CA THR A 87 0.43 -16.73 18.87
C THR A 87 0.98 -15.30 18.75
N GLN A 88 1.91 -15.09 17.83
CA GLN A 88 2.62 -13.83 17.59
C GLN A 88 2.06 -13.07 16.38
N MET A 89 0.85 -13.41 15.93
CA MET A 89 0.19 -12.71 14.83
C MET A 89 -0.17 -11.25 15.17
N PRO A 90 -0.63 -10.89 16.40
CA PRO A 90 -0.99 -9.50 16.71
C PRO A 90 0.15 -8.50 16.47
N GLN A 91 1.38 -8.84 16.88
CA GLN A 91 2.55 -7.98 16.67
C GLN A 91 2.97 -7.87 15.20
N LEU A 92 2.89 -8.96 14.44
CA LEU A 92 3.19 -8.92 13.02
C LEU A 92 2.18 -8.05 12.26
N VAL A 93 0.89 -8.13 12.62
CA VAL A 93 -0.16 -7.27 12.05
C VAL A 93 0.09 -5.80 12.39
N ALA A 94 0.49 -5.51 13.63
CA ALA A 94 0.88 -4.15 14.03
C ALA A 94 2.04 -3.64 13.18
N LEU A 95 3.12 -4.42 13.04
CA LEU A 95 4.29 -4.02 12.26
C LEU A 95 3.94 -3.75 10.79
N PHE A 96 3.15 -4.63 10.14
CA PHE A 96 2.75 -4.43 8.74
C PHE A 96 1.80 -3.24 8.53
N ASN A 97 0.92 -2.96 9.50
CA ASN A 97 0.12 -1.71 9.48
C ASN A 97 1.05 -0.50 9.54
N GLY A 98 2.02 -0.52 10.45
CA GLY A 98 3.02 0.54 10.60
C GLY A 98 3.77 0.81 9.30
N VAL A 99 4.34 -0.21 8.66
CA VAL A 99 5.06 -0.07 7.38
C VAL A 99 4.16 0.55 6.30
N GLY A 100 2.88 0.17 6.24
CA GLY A 100 1.90 0.79 5.35
C GLY A 100 1.66 2.27 5.63
N GLY A 101 1.51 2.65 6.91
CA GLY A 101 1.40 4.05 7.34
C GLY A 101 2.65 4.87 7.02
N GLY A 102 3.83 4.30 7.26
CA GLY A 102 5.11 4.91 6.90
C GLY A 102 5.27 5.13 5.40
N ALA A 103 4.84 4.15 4.58
CA ALA A 103 4.82 4.29 3.13
C ALA A 103 3.90 5.43 2.67
N ALA A 104 2.70 5.55 3.25
CA ALA A 104 1.79 6.65 2.96
C ALA A 104 2.37 8.02 3.34
N ALA A 105 3.04 8.11 4.50
CA ALA A 105 3.73 9.34 4.92
C ALA A 105 4.86 9.72 3.96
N LEU A 106 5.71 8.77 3.55
CA LEU A 106 6.81 9.04 2.62
C LEU A 106 6.29 9.49 1.25
N VAL A 107 5.26 8.83 0.72
CA VAL A 107 4.63 9.25 -0.55
C VAL A 107 4.05 10.66 -0.44
N ALA A 108 3.34 10.97 0.65
CA ALA A 108 2.78 12.30 0.86
C ALA A 108 3.85 13.39 1.07
N ILE A 109 4.98 13.07 1.71
CA ILE A 109 6.12 14.00 1.80
C ILE A 109 6.68 14.30 0.42
N VAL A 110 6.90 13.28 -0.41
CA VAL A 110 7.39 13.48 -1.78
C VAL A 110 6.39 14.29 -2.59
N GLU A 111 5.10 14.00 -2.50
CA GLU A 111 4.05 14.78 -3.18
C GLU A 111 4.05 16.25 -2.72
N TYR A 112 4.15 16.48 -1.41
CA TYR A 112 4.22 17.84 -0.84
C TYR A 112 5.37 18.67 -1.41
N LEU A 113 6.53 18.04 -1.62
CA LEU A 113 7.70 18.69 -2.20
C LEU A 113 7.51 19.04 -3.70
N HIS A 114 6.56 18.41 -4.38
CA HIS A 114 6.27 18.61 -5.81
C HIS A 114 4.99 19.41 -6.10
N LEU A 115 4.18 19.74 -5.08
CA LEU A 115 2.93 20.50 -5.22
C LEU A 115 3.10 21.84 -5.97
N GLY A 116 4.28 22.47 -5.89
CA GLY A 116 4.57 23.71 -6.61
C GLY A 116 3.76 24.92 -6.11
N SER A 117 3.87 26.05 -6.81
CA SER A 117 3.21 27.31 -6.42
C SER A 117 1.74 27.41 -6.81
N GLU A 118 1.23 26.50 -7.66
CA GLU A 118 -0.16 26.50 -8.13
C GLU A 118 -1.06 25.57 -7.31
N ALA A 119 -0.52 24.86 -6.33
CA ALA A 119 -1.29 23.97 -5.48
C ALA A 119 -2.41 24.71 -4.74
N THR A 120 -3.59 24.10 -4.76
CA THR A 120 -4.74 24.59 -4.02
C THR A 120 -4.54 24.37 -2.52
N THR A 121 -5.17 25.22 -1.71
CA THR A 121 -5.16 25.06 -0.24
C THR A 121 -5.66 23.68 0.19
N ALA A 122 -6.62 23.11 -0.53
CA ALA A 122 -7.16 21.79 -0.25
C ALA A 122 -6.10 20.68 -0.45
N GLU A 123 -5.37 20.71 -1.56
CA GLU A 123 -4.30 19.74 -1.85
C GLU A 123 -3.21 19.78 -0.78
N VAL A 124 -2.79 20.98 -0.37
CA VAL A 124 -1.81 21.15 0.71
C VAL A 124 -2.34 20.54 2.02
N ILE A 125 -3.58 20.86 2.41
CA ILE A 125 -4.19 20.35 3.65
C ILE A 125 -4.25 18.82 3.64
N PHE A 126 -4.78 18.20 2.58
CA PHE A 126 -4.93 16.75 2.53
C PHE A 126 -3.59 16.02 2.44
N THR A 127 -2.60 16.60 1.76
CA THR A 127 -1.25 16.03 1.69
C THR A 127 -0.58 16.06 3.07
N VAL A 128 -0.58 17.22 3.74
CA VAL A 128 -0.02 17.34 5.11
C VAL A 128 -0.77 16.45 6.10
N PHE A 129 -2.11 16.37 6.00
CA PHE A 129 -2.90 15.47 6.82
C PHE A 129 -2.50 14.00 6.62
N THR A 130 -2.24 13.59 5.38
CA THR A 130 -1.77 12.23 5.06
C THR A 130 -0.40 11.95 5.68
N VAL A 131 0.52 12.92 5.68
CA VAL A 131 1.80 12.81 6.40
C VAL A 131 1.58 12.58 7.89
N ILE A 132 0.71 13.37 8.53
CA ILE A 132 0.42 13.25 9.97
C ILE A 132 -0.17 11.87 10.29
N VAL A 133 -1.20 11.45 9.55
CA VAL A 133 -1.86 10.15 9.78
C VAL A 133 -0.88 8.99 9.57
N GLY A 134 -0.06 9.05 8.51
CA GLY A 134 0.95 8.04 8.23
C GLY A 134 2.02 7.95 9.33
N CYS A 135 2.54 9.09 9.81
CA CYS A 135 3.51 9.14 10.91
C CYS A 135 2.93 8.62 12.23
N VAL A 136 1.68 8.97 12.55
CA VAL A 136 0.98 8.48 13.75
C VAL A 136 0.74 6.97 13.65
N SER A 137 0.29 6.48 12.49
CA SER A 137 0.12 5.04 12.24
C SER A 137 1.45 4.27 12.38
N PHE A 138 2.53 4.79 11.79
CA PHE A 138 3.86 4.18 11.87
C PHE A 138 4.39 4.12 13.31
N SER A 139 4.43 5.27 13.99
CA SER A 139 4.93 5.34 15.37
C SER A 139 4.09 4.54 16.36
N GLY A 140 2.76 4.63 16.28
CA GLY A 140 1.85 3.84 17.12
C GLY A 140 1.99 2.33 16.89
N SER A 141 2.21 1.92 15.65
CA SER A 141 2.44 0.52 15.30
C SER A 141 3.77 -0.01 15.83
N ILE A 142 4.85 0.79 15.77
CA ILE A 142 6.15 0.42 16.35
C ILE A 142 6.05 0.25 17.86
N ILE A 143 5.40 1.19 18.55
CA ILE A 143 5.18 1.08 20.01
C ILE A 143 4.35 -0.17 20.34
N THR A 144 3.30 -0.45 19.57
CA THR A 144 2.48 -1.66 19.75
C THR A 144 3.28 -2.93 19.54
N PHE A 145 4.12 -2.97 18.49
CA PHE A 145 5.00 -4.09 18.21
C PHE A 145 5.98 -4.33 19.37
N MET A 146 6.69 -3.31 19.83
CA MET A 146 7.66 -3.45 20.94
C MET A 146 6.98 -3.94 22.23
N LYS A 147 5.79 -3.40 22.55
CA LYS A 147 5.02 -3.84 23.73
C LYS A 147 4.61 -5.31 23.65
N LEU A 148 4.16 -5.79 22.49
CA LEU A 148 3.74 -7.18 22.31
C LEU A 148 4.94 -8.15 22.24
N GLN A 149 6.10 -7.66 21.82
CA GLN A 149 7.37 -8.40 21.84
C GLN A 149 8.07 -8.38 23.21
N GLU A 150 7.53 -7.65 24.19
CA GLU A 150 8.14 -7.47 25.52
C GLU A 150 9.55 -6.83 25.46
N LEU A 151 9.76 -5.88 24.54
CA LEU A 151 10.99 -5.09 24.36
C LEU A 151 10.97 -3.75 25.09
#